data_AF-A0A9Q3FJA0-F1
#
_entry.id   AF-A0A9Q3FJA0-F1
#
_cell.length_a   1.000
_cell.length_b   1.000
_cell.length_c   1.000
_cell.angle_alpha   90.00
_cell.angle_beta   90.00
_cell.angle_gamma   90.00
#
_symmetry.space_group_name_H-M   'P 1'
#
loop_
_entity.id
_entity.type
_entity.pdbx_description
1 polymer ?
#
loop_
_entity_poly.entity_id
_entity_poly.type
_entity_poly.pdbx_seq_one_letter_code
_entity_poly.pdbx_strand_id
1 'polypeptide(L)'
;MIKIQEPSKPWEIVHMDWVTGLPPGGDRSHNECLVVVDRFSKTQIFLSCHKDDTAMDTALLIWNRMMSWTGIFTNFISDRHPKLTSALWTNLHQLFGTKLSFSTAYHPKADGLSQRMIQTLEDIVGRFCAYGLVFKYCDGLTHYWCTLLPELELTYKTSIHVSTNQTSAILEKGWNPKLPQDSLRKDLVEINPTAGSFNGMIKKARNHAIRLMEDSFAYAKEKWDNLHATPDFKVGDLVLVCTTNLNNINGCKKVKHSFSGTFAIKALHGVNEIEVELSEELSNKHPTFASSLVKPYKSGDAEKFPFRDKVPQHIPPIE
;
A
#
# COMPACT_ATOMS: atom_id res chain seq x y z
N MET A 1 14.02 -3.47 -17.78
CA MET A 1 13.64 -2.70 -16.58
C MET A 1 12.71 -1.58 -17.05
N ILE A 2 11.41 -1.60 -16.73
CA ILE A 2 10.47 -0.57 -17.20
C ILE A 2 10.46 0.54 -16.15
N LYS A 3 11.10 1.67 -16.43
CA LYS A 3 10.96 2.89 -15.63
C LYS A 3 9.56 3.43 -15.93
N ILE A 4 8.67 3.39 -14.94
CA ILE A 4 7.32 3.94 -15.08
C ILE A 4 7.47 5.47 -15.13
N GLN A 5 7.09 6.06 -16.26
CA GLN A 5 7.15 7.51 -16.45
C GLN A 5 6.19 8.21 -15.47
N GLU A 6 6.62 9.33 -14.88
CA GLU A 6 5.70 10.15 -14.09
C GLU A 6 4.58 10.71 -14.98
N PRO A 7 3.31 10.62 -14.54
CA PRO A 7 2.20 11.16 -15.29
C PRO A 7 2.29 12.69 -15.34
N SER A 8 1.85 13.27 -16.45
CA SER A 8 1.81 14.71 -16.70
C SER A 8 0.45 15.34 -16.37
N LYS A 9 -0.60 14.53 -16.31
CA LYS A 9 -1.98 14.96 -16.04
C LYS A 9 -2.76 13.90 -15.24
N PRO A 10 -3.86 14.29 -14.57
CA PRO A 10 -4.75 13.35 -13.91
C PRO A 10 -5.21 12.25 -14.86
N TRP A 11 -5.35 11.03 -14.33
CA TRP A 11 -5.88 9.86 -15.03
C TRP A 11 -5.03 9.36 -16.19
N GLU A 12 -3.76 9.78 -16.30
CA GLU A 12 -2.87 9.25 -17.34
C GLU A 12 -2.38 7.83 -17.01
N ILE A 13 -2.08 7.59 -15.74
CA ILE A 13 -1.54 6.33 -15.21
C ILE A 13 -2.28 5.98 -13.92
N VAL A 14 -2.81 4.76 -13.84
CA VAL A 14 -3.52 4.28 -12.64
C VAL A 14 -2.87 3.03 -12.05
N HIS A 15 -2.97 2.91 -10.73
CA HIS A 15 -2.68 1.69 -10.00
C HIS A 15 -3.98 0.98 -9.64
N MET A 16 -3.99 -0.35 -9.74
CA MET A 16 -5.14 -1.20 -9.41
C MET A 16 -4.70 -2.34 -8.49
N ASP A 17 -5.54 -2.66 -7.51
CA ASP A 17 -5.39 -3.86 -6.67
C ASP A 17 -6.75 -4.30 -6.09
N TRP A 18 -6.85 -5.55 -5.65
CA TRP A 18 -8.06 -6.14 -5.08
C TRP A 18 -7.92 -6.36 -3.57
N VAL A 19 -8.84 -5.76 -2.82
CA VAL A 19 -9.07 -6.14 -1.42
C VAL A 19 -10.02 -7.35 -1.42
N THR A 20 -9.48 -8.51 -1.09
CA THR A 20 -10.20 -9.78 -1.11
C THR A 20 -10.62 -10.23 0.30
N GLY A 21 -11.53 -11.20 0.38
CA GLY A 21 -11.96 -11.78 1.67
C GLY A 21 -12.84 -10.86 2.50
N LEU A 22 -13.54 -9.92 1.86
CA LEU A 22 -14.47 -9.01 2.55
C LEU A 22 -15.78 -9.74 2.91
N PRO A 23 -16.45 -9.33 4.01
CA PRO A 23 -17.76 -9.87 4.33
C PRO A 23 -18.77 -9.52 3.21
N PRO A 24 -19.73 -10.42 2.90
CA PRO A 24 -20.77 -10.15 1.91
C PRO A 24 -21.52 -8.86 2.21
N GLY A 25 -21.54 -7.93 1.26
CA GLY A 25 -22.15 -6.61 1.41
C GLY A 25 -23.29 -6.34 0.43
N GLY A 26 -24.42 -5.90 0.96
CA GLY A 26 -25.62 -5.52 0.20
C GLY A 26 -26.39 -6.72 -0.32
N ASP A 27 -27.53 -6.44 -0.95
CA ASP A 27 -28.40 -7.46 -1.54
C ASP A 27 -27.71 -8.28 -2.64
N ARG A 28 -26.67 -7.70 -3.27
CA ARG A 28 -25.84 -8.35 -4.28
C ARG A 28 -24.72 -9.22 -3.70
N SER A 29 -24.51 -9.21 -2.39
CA SER A 29 -23.47 -10.00 -1.72
C SER A 29 -22.04 -9.77 -2.28
N HIS A 30 -21.66 -8.52 -2.57
CA HIS A 30 -20.28 -8.23 -2.98
C HIS A 30 -19.29 -8.65 -1.89
N ASN A 31 -18.17 -9.25 -2.26
CA ASN A 31 -17.20 -9.86 -1.34
C ASN A 31 -15.74 -9.48 -1.64
N GLU A 32 -15.52 -8.60 -2.62
CA GLU A 32 -14.23 -8.00 -2.92
C GLU A 32 -14.41 -6.51 -3.24
N CYS A 33 -13.32 -5.75 -3.17
CA CYS A 33 -13.28 -4.37 -3.62
C CYS A 33 -12.06 -4.13 -4.50
N LEU A 34 -12.28 -3.73 -5.75
CA LEU A 34 -11.22 -3.21 -6.62
C LEU A 34 -10.91 -1.77 -6.21
N VAL A 35 -9.67 -1.52 -5.85
CA VAL A 35 -9.12 -0.20 -5.53
C VAL A 35 -8.40 0.31 -6.77
N VAL A 36 -8.83 1.45 -7.29
CA VAL A 36 -8.15 2.13 -8.41
C VAL A 36 -7.65 3.48 -7.95
N VAL A 37 -6.42 3.83 -8.31
CA VAL A 37 -5.78 5.03 -7.81
C VAL A 37 -5.01 5.75 -8.91
N ASP A 38 -5.35 7.01 -9.15
CA ASP A 38 -4.63 7.89 -10.06
C ASP A 38 -3.25 8.23 -9.51
N ARG A 39 -2.21 7.98 -10.31
CA ARG A 39 -0.83 8.22 -9.92
C ARG A 39 -0.51 9.72 -9.82
N PHE A 40 -1.20 10.58 -10.58
CA PHE A 40 -0.96 12.02 -10.57
C PHE A 40 -1.60 12.70 -9.34
N SER A 41 -2.93 12.70 -9.28
CA SER A 41 -3.72 13.43 -8.28
C SER A 41 -3.85 12.69 -6.95
N LYS A 42 -3.52 11.40 -6.91
CA LYS A 42 -3.80 10.49 -5.78
C LYS A 42 -5.29 10.27 -5.54
N THR A 43 -6.16 10.67 -6.48
CA THR A 43 -7.57 10.33 -6.43
C THR A 43 -7.76 8.82 -6.55
N GLN A 44 -8.54 8.27 -5.65
CA GLN A 44 -8.89 6.87 -5.56
C GLN A 44 -10.38 6.64 -5.82
N ILE A 45 -10.69 5.44 -6.29
CA ILE A 45 -12.04 4.95 -6.54
C ILE A 45 -12.12 3.52 -5.97
N PHE A 46 -13.21 3.24 -5.25
CA PHE A 46 -13.47 1.93 -4.67
C PHE A 46 -14.67 1.30 -5.36
N LEU A 47 -14.44 0.12 -5.93
CA LEU A 47 -15.42 -0.59 -6.74
C LEU A 47 -15.72 -1.93 -6.06
N SER A 48 -16.86 -2.00 -5.35
CA SER A 48 -17.34 -3.27 -4.80
C SER A 48 -17.66 -4.25 -5.92
N CYS A 49 -17.14 -5.47 -5.83
CA CYS A 49 -17.21 -6.48 -6.87
C CYS A 49 -17.30 -7.89 -6.27
N HIS A 50 -17.37 -8.90 -7.12
CA HIS A 50 -17.36 -10.30 -6.72
C HIS A 50 -16.00 -10.95 -7.00
N LYS A 51 -15.63 -11.89 -6.14
CA LYS A 51 -14.47 -12.75 -6.34
C LYS A 51 -14.49 -13.45 -7.69
N ASP A 52 -15.64 -13.96 -8.06
CA ASP A 52 -15.83 -14.77 -9.26
C ASP A 52 -16.17 -13.94 -10.51
N ASP A 53 -16.09 -12.59 -10.42
CA ASP A 53 -16.26 -11.71 -11.58
C ASP A 53 -15.30 -12.09 -12.70
N THR A 54 -15.81 -12.15 -13.92
CA THR A 54 -14.99 -12.45 -15.09
C THR A 54 -14.10 -11.25 -15.45
N ALA A 55 -13.15 -11.51 -16.37
CA ALA A 55 -12.38 -10.46 -17.02
C ALA A 55 -13.27 -9.38 -17.67
N MET A 56 -14.40 -9.79 -18.27
CA MET A 56 -15.34 -8.88 -18.92
C MET A 56 -16.14 -8.07 -17.89
N ASP A 57 -16.61 -8.70 -16.81
CA ASP A 57 -17.31 -8.00 -15.72
C ASP A 57 -16.43 -6.91 -15.12
N THR A 58 -15.14 -7.22 -14.92
CA THR A 58 -14.15 -6.25 -14.44
C THR A 58 -13.97 -5.09 -15.43
N ALA A 59 -13.88 -5.37 -16.73
CA ALA A 59 -13.73 -4.33 -17.76
C ALA A 59 -14.96 -3.42 -17.81
N LEU A 60 -16.18 -3.98 -17.72
CA LEU A 60 -17.42 -3.23 -17.66
C LEU A 60 -17.54 -2.40 -16.38
N LEU A 61 -17.14 -2.95 -15.24
CA LEU A 61 -17.14 -2.24 -13.96
C LEU A 61 -16.25 -0.99 -14.03
N ILE A 62 -15.03 -1.16 -14.52
CA ILE A 62 -14.06 -0.08 -14.73
C ILE A 62 -14.58 0.96 -15.72
N TRP A 63 -15.17 0.52 -16.84
CA TRP A 63 -15.76 1.42 -17.83
C TRP A 63 -16.87 2.27 -17.22
N ASN A 64 -17.87 1.61 -16.63
CA ASN A 64 -19.08 2.26 -16.15
C ASN A 64 -18.80 3.24 -15.01
N ARG A 65 -17.87 2.88 -14.10
CA ARG A 65 -17.65 3.63 -12.87
C ARG A 65 -16.56 4.70 -12.98
N MET A 66 -15.67 4.59 -13.96
CA MET A 66 -14.48 5.43 -14.01
C MET A 66 -14.22 5.95 -15.43
N MET A 67 -13.95 5.08 -16.41
CA MET A 67 -13.54 5.53 -17.75
C MET A 67 -14.61 6.36 -18.47
N SER A 68 -15.88 6.18 -18.13
CA SER A 68 -17.00 6.94 -18.68
C SER A 68 -16.90 8.46 -18.46
N TRP A 69 -16.19 8.90 -17.42
CA TRP A 69 -16.01 10.33 -17.11
C TRP A 69 -14.54 10.77 -17.02
N THR A 70 -13.60 9.84 -16.80
CA THR A 70 -12.15 10.15 -16.84
C THR A 70 -11.56 10.07 -18.25
N GLY A 71 -12.22 9.34 -19.16
CA GLY A 71 -11.60 8.87 -20.40
C GLY A 71 -10.69 7.66 -20.18
N ILE A 72 -10.01 7.25 -21.26
CA ILE A 72 -9.14 6.07 -21.29
C ILE A 72 -7.72 6.44 -20.83
N PHE A 73 -7.15 5.61 -19.96
CA PHE A 73 -5.81 5.82 -19.41
C PHE A 73 -4.72 5.28 -20.34
N THR A 74 -3.52 5.86 -20.27
CA THR A 74 -2.39 5.38 -21.09
C THR A 74 -1.75 4.12 -20.52
N ASN A 75 -1.75 3.96 -19.19
CA ASN A 75 -1.13 2.83 -18.51
C ASN A 75 -1.89 2.42 -17.25
N PHE A 76 -2.07 1.11 -17.10
CA PHE A 76 -2.64 0.44 -15.95
C PHE A 76 -1.53 -0.32 -15.26
N ILE A 77 -1.36 -0.11 -13.96
CA ILE A 77 -0.34 -0.81 -13.16
C ILE A 77 -1.08 -1.68 -12.16
N SER A 78 -0.88 -2.98 -12.21
CA SER A 78 -1.51 -3.92 -11.29
C SER A 78 -0.54 -5.04 -10.93
N ASP A 79 -0.82 -5.78 -9.87
CA ASP A 79 -0.29 -7.11 -9.69
C ASP A 79 -0.74 -8.08 -10.81
N ARG A 80 -0.24 -9.32 -10.80
CA ARG A 80 -0.62 -10.34 -11.81
C ARG A 80 -1.95 -11.01 -11.47
N HIS A 81 -3.01 -10.23 -11.36
CA HIS A 81 -4.35 -10.75 -11.10
C HIS A 81 -4.88 -11.56 -12.31
N PRO A 82 -5.44 -12.77 -12.12
CA PRO A 82 -5.92 -13.62 -13.22
C PRO A 82 -6.92 -12.92 -14.16
N LYS A 83 -7.77 -12.05 -13.61
CA LYS A 83 -8.76 -11.24 -14.35
C LYS A 83 -8.07 -10.35 -15.41
N LEU A 84 -6.89 -9.80 -15.08
CA LEU A 84 -6.11 -8.88 -15.93
C LEU A 84 -5.11 -9.57 -16.85
N THR A 85 -4.72 -10.82 -16.57
CA THR A 85 -3.84 -11.62 -17.45
C THR A 85 -4.59 -12.33 -18.58
N SER A 86 -5.91 -12.11 -18.70
CA SER A 86 -6.74 -12.76 -19.72
C SER A 86 -6.44 -12.25 -21.13
N ALA A 87 -6.74 -13.08 -22.13
CA ALA A 87 -6.65 -12.69 -23.54
C ALA A 87 -7.54 -11.47 -23.85
N LEU A 88 -8.69 -11.36 -23.18
CA LEU A 88 -9.58 -10.21 -23.30
C LEU A 88 -8.88 -8.91 -22.95
N TRP A 89 -8.27 -8.82 -21.76
CA TRP A 89 -7.55 -7.60 -21.34
C TRP A 89 -6.36 -7.29 -22.23
N THR A 90 -5.61 -8.31 -22.64
CA THR A 90 -4.49 -8.15 -23.59
C THR A 90 -4.97 -7.51 -24.90
N ASN A 91 -6.06 -8.02 -25.48
CA ASN A 91 -6.63 -7.50 -26.72
C ASN A 91 -7.26 -6.11 -26.55
N LEU A 92 -7.93 -5.82 -25.41
CA LEU A 92 -8.48 -4.49 -25.13
C LEU A 92 -7.36 -3.43 -25.07
N HIS A 93 -6.24 -3.74 -24.42
CA HIS A 93 -5.11 -2.82 -24.37
C HIS A 93 -4.51 -2.56 -25.76
N GLN A 94 -4.38 -3.60 -26.60
CA GLN A 94 -3.95 -3.43 -27.99
C GLN A 94 -4.93 -2.58 -28.80
N LEU A 95 -6.23 -2.82 -28.67
CA LEU A 95 -7.29 -2.10 -29.40
C LEU A 95 -7.31 -0.61 -29.04
N PHE A 96 -7.19 -0.28 -27.76
CA PHE A 96 -7.21 1.11 -27.28
C PHE A 96 -5.85 1.80 -27.32
N GLY A 97 -4.78 1.09 -27.71
CA GLY A 97 -3.41 1.64 -27.68
C GLY A 97 -2.92 1.96 -26.26
N THR A 98 -3.43 1.25 -25.26
CA THR A 98 -3.08 1.43 -23.84
C THR A 98 -2.14 0.33 -23.37
N LYS A 99 -1.55 0.48 -22.18
CA LYS A 99 -0.62 -0.50 -21.61
C LYS A 99 -1.14 -1.06 -20.30
N LEU A 100 -0.90 -2.35 -20.09
CA LEU A 100 -1.03 -3.02 -18.80
C LEU A 100 0.37 -3.45 -18.34
N SER A 101 0.83 -2.81 -17.28
CA SER A 101 2.13 -3.05 -16.66
C SER A 101 1.93 -3.84 -15.38
N PHE A 102 2.52 -5.04 -15.32
CA PHE A 102 2.49 -5.84 -14.09
C PHE A 102 3.60 -5.41 -13.13
N SER A 103 3.23 -5.08 -11.89
CA SER A 103 4.18 -4.85 -10.82
C SER A 103 4.92 -6.16 -10.53
N THR A 104 6.26 -6.09 -10.47
CA THR A 104 7.08 -7.23 -10.06
C THR A 104 7.33 -7.14 -8.56
N ALA A 105 7.14 -8.23 -7.83
CA ALA A 105 7.40 -8.35 -6.37
C ALA A 105 8.82 -7.95 -5.89
N TYR A 106 9.72 -7.58 -6.81
CA TYR A 106 11.15 -7.40 -6.57
C TYR A 106 11.70 -5.98 -6.83
N HIS A 107 10.87 -4.97 -7.12
CA HIS A 107 11.37 -3.63 -7.45
C HIS A 107 10.78 -2.46 -6.60
N PRO A 108 11.18 -2.33 -5.32
CA PRO A 108 10.73 -1.25 -4.42
C PRO A 108 11.15 0.17 -4.84
N LYS A 109 12.24 0.31 -5.63
CA LYS A 109 12.89 1.61 -5.86
C LYS A 109 12.19 2.54 -6.86
N ALA A 110 11.37 2.02 -7.78
CA ALA A 110 10.72 2.84 -8.82
C ALA A 110 9.23 3.15 -8.52
N ASP A 111 8.58 2.33 -7.69
CA ASP A 111 7.13 2.39 -7.47
C ASP A 111 6.75 2.40 -5.97
N GLY A 112 7.73 2.53 -5.07
CA GLY A 112 7.50 2.39 -3.63
C GLY A 112 6.53 3.42 -3.02
N LEU A 113 6.35 4.60 -3.62
CA LEU A 113 5.37 5.58 -3.13
C LEU A 113 3.93 5.17 -3.50
N SER A 114 3.68 4.82 -4.75
CA SER A 114 2.37 4.36 -5.22
C SER A 114 1.99 3.03 -4.56
N GLN A 115 2.94 2.11 -4.40
CA GLN A 115 2.76 0.83 -3.70
C GLN A 115 2.44 1.01 -2.21
N ARG A 116 3.09 1.95 -1.52
CA ARG A 116 2.72 2.24 -0.12
C ARG A 116 1.32 2.82 -0.02
N MET A 117 0.96 3.69 -0.95
CA MET A 117 -0.35 4.34 -0.96
C MET A 117 -1.49 3.33 -1.19
N ILE A 118 -1.31 2.40 -2.14
CA ILE A 118 -2.32 1.36 -2.40
C ILE A 118 -2.46 0.42 -1.19
N GLN A 119 -1.35 0.03 -0.55
CA GLN A 119 -1.38 -0.75 0.69
C GLN A 119 -2.12 -0.04 1.83
N THR A 120 -1.92 1.27 2.00
CA THR A 120 -2.67 2.05 2.98
C THR A 120 -4.16 2.10 2.65
N LEU A 121 -4.51 2.24 1.36
CA LEU A 121 -5.90 2.22 0.91
C LEU A 121 -6.55 0.84 1.09
N GLU A 122 -5.82 -0.24 0.85
CA GLU A 122 -6.27 -1.61 1.12
C GLU A 122 -6.56 -1.82 2.60
N ASP A 123 -5.69 -1.34 3.50
CA ASP A 123 -5.91 -1.41 4.95
C ASP A 123 -7.14 -0.61 5.37
N ILE A 124 -7.30 0.61 4.84
CA ILE A 124 -8.48 1.46 5.10
C ILE A 124 -9.76 0.75 4.63
N VAL A 125 -9.81 0.26 3.39
CA VAL A 125 -10.97 -0.44 2.84
C VAL A 125 -11.24 -1.72 3.60
N GLY A 126 -10.21 -2.53 3.86
CA GLY A 126 -10.31 -3.77 4.62
C GLY A 126 -10.94 -3.54 5.99
N ARG A 127 -10.47 -2.54 6.75
CA ARG A 127 -11.03 -2.20 8.06
C ARG A 127 -12.43 -1.60 7.95
N PHE A 128 -12.67 -0.73 6.97
CA PHE A 128 -13.97 -0.10 6.74
C PHE A 128 -15.04 -1.14 6.39
N CYS A 129 -14.67 -2.21 5.70
CA CYS A 129 -15.57 -3.30 5.33
C CYS A 129 -15.70 -4.37 6.43
N ALA A 130 -14.60 -4.77 7.07
CA ALA A 130 -14.57 -5.84 8.08
C ALA A 130 -15.20 -5.41 9.42
N TYR A 131 -14.94 -4.18 9.85
CA TYR A 131 -15.52 -3.59 11.06
C TYR A 131 -16.69 -2.64 10.73
N GLY A 132 -17.19 -2.75 9.50
CA GLY A 132 -18.07 -1.80 8.85
C GLY A 132 -19.50 -1.77 9.37
N LEU A 133 -19.86 -0.57 9.84
CA LEU A 133 -21.19 0.00 10.02
C LEU A 133 -22.33 -0.70 9.25
N VAL A 134 -23.06 -1.60 9.91
CA VAL A 134 -24.39 -2.03 9.46
C VAL A 134 -25.41 -1.04 10.00
N PHE A 135 -25.95 -0.18 9.14
CA PHE A 135 -27.04 0.71 9.55
C PHE A 135 -28.37 0.05 9.21
N LYS A 136 -29.12 -0.33 10.24
CA LYS A 136 -30.51 -0.75 10.08
C LYS A 136 -31.41 0.42 10.42
N TYR A 137 -32.25 0.84 9.49
CA TYR A 137 -33.34 1.77 9.78
C TYR A 137 -34.52 1.05 10.41
N CYS A 138 -35.41 1.83 11.00
CA CYS A 138 -36.65 1.36 11.60
C CYS A 138 -37.64 0.79 10.56
N ASP A 139 -37.47 1.13 9.28
CA ASP A 139 -38.29 0.68 8.14
C ASP A 139 -37.75 -0.62 7.48
N GLY A 140 -36.63 -1.16 7.99
CA GLY A 140 -36.02 -2.40 7.48
C GLY A 140 -34.91 -2.21 6.45
N LEU A 141 -34.65 -0.98 5.95
CA LEU A 141 -33.51 -0.74 5.06
C LEU A 141 -32.19 -0.94 5.82
N THR A 142 -31.31 -1.77 5.24
CA THR A 142 -29.98 -2.03 5.79
C THR A 142 -28.92 -1.50 4.84
N HIS A 143 -28.07 -0.59 5.30
CA HIS A 143 -26.89 -0.16 4.57
C HIS A 143 -25.68 -0.99 4.96
N TYR A 144 -24.95 -1.41 3.93
CA TYR A 144 -23.72 -2.20 4.01
C TYR A 144 -22.53 -1.37 3.54
N TRP A 145 -21.33 -1.86 3.80
CA TRP A 145 -20.07 -1.21 3.39
C TRP A 145 -20.08 -0.80 1.91
N CYS A 146 -20.60 -1.63 1.00
CA CYS A 146 -20.69 -1.32 -0.44
C CYS A 146 -21.43 -0.01 -0.74
N THR A 147 -22.50 0.26 0.00
CA THR A 147 -23.32 1.48 -0.18
C THR A 147 -22.69 2.72 0.45
N LEU A 148 -21.70 2.53 1.34
CA LEU A 148 -21.03 3.59 2.08
C LEU A 148 -19.64 3.94 1.52
N LEU A 149 -19.13 3.15 0.57
CA LEU A 149 -17.88 3.46 -0.15
C LEU A 149 -17.81 4.90 -0.67
N PRO A 150 -18.88 5.53 -1.20
CA PRO A 150 -18.82 6.92 -1.65
C PRO A 150 -18.44 7.91 -0.54
N GLU A 151 -18.84 7.65 0.71
CA GLU A 151 -18.46 8.52 1.83
C GLU A 151 -16.97 8.34 2.17
N LEU A 152 -16.46 7.11 2.10
CA LEU A 152 -15.03 6.83 2.26
C LEU A 152 -14.21 7.51 1.15
N GLU A 153 -14.67 7.43 -0.10
CA GLU A 153 -14.05 8.12 -1.23
C GLU A 153 -14.01 9.63 -1.01
N LEU A 154 -15.14 10.23 -0.64
CA LEU A 154 -15.25 11.67 -0.43
C LEU A 154 -14.36 12.14 0.73
N THR A 155 -14.33 11.39 1.83
CA THR A 155 -13.51 11.69 3.01
C THR A 155 -12.03 11.71 2.63
N TYR A 156 -11.56 10.69 1.90
CA TYR A 156 -10.16 10.62 1.52
C TYR A 156 -9.81 11.66 0.45
N LYS A 157 -10.66 11.91 -0.56
CA LYS A 157 -10.44 12.94 -1.58
C LYS A 157 -10.33 14.37 -1.03
N THR A 158 -10.94 14.61 0.12
CA THR A 158 -10.92 15.92 0.82
C THR A 158 -9.88 15.99 1.92
N SER A 159 -9.13 14.92 2.17
CA SER A 159 -8.03 14.90 3.12
C SER A 159 -6.73 15.37 2.47
N ILE A 160 -5.87 16.03 3.24
CA ILE A 160 -4.58 16.52 2.76
C ILE A 160 -3.58 15.37 2.74
N HIS A 161 -2.90 15.18 1.61
CA HIS A 161 -1.83 14.18 1.48
C HIS A 161 -0.48 14.79 1.83
N VAL A 162 0.31 14.08 2.64
CA VAL A 162 1.66 14.51 3.06
C VAL A 162 2.61 14.71 1.88
N SER A 163 2.49 13.88 0.85
CA SER A 163 3.39 13.92 -0.32
C SER A 163 3.15 15.12 -1.25
N THR A 164 1.92 15.65 -1.29
CA THR A 164 1.54 16.74 -2.19
C THR A 164 1.20 18.04 -1.46
N ASN A 165 1.02 17.97 -0.14
CA ASN A 165 0.50 19.05 0.72
C ASN A 165 -0.83 19.64 0.19
N GLN A 166 -1.59 18.86 -0.57
CA GLN A 166 -2.87 19.22 -1.17
C GLN A 166 -3.84 18.03 -1.08
N THR A 167 -5.13 18.32 -1.25
CA THR A 167 -6.17 17.28 -1.36
C THR A 167 -6.19 16.71 -2.77
N SER A 168 -6.56 15.43 -2.91
CA SER A 168 -6.69 14.82 -4.25
C SER A 168 -7.72 15.55 -5.10
N ALA A 169 -8.81 16.05 -4.51
CA ALA A 169 -9.82 16.81 -5.24
C ALA A 169 -9.28 18.11 -5.86
N ILE A 170 -8.38 18.84 -5.16
CA ILE A 170 -7.72 20.02 -5.73
C ILE A 170 -6.82 19.61 -6.90
N LEU A 171 -6.03 18.54 -6.74
CA LEU A 171 -5.10 18.09 -7.79
C LEU A 171 -5.82 17.56 -9.04
N GLU A 172 -6.97 16.90 -8.86
CA GLU A 172 -7.76 16.33 -9.95
C GLU A 172 -8.67 17.37 -10.62
N LYS A 173 -9.41 18.14 -9.82
CA LYS A 173 -10.52 18.99 -10.30
C LYS A 173 -10.27 20.49 -10.16
N GLY A 174 -9.26 20.89 -9.37
CA GLY A 174 -8.99 22.29 -9.04
C GLY A 174 -9.86 22.86 -7.91
N TRP A 175 -10.74 22.06 -7.29
CA TRP A 175 -11.61 22.51 -6.19
C TRP A 175 -11.98 21.37 -5.26
N ASN A 176 -12.25 21.70 -4.00
CA ASN A 176 -12.78 20.74 -3.02
C ASN A 176 -14.31 20.69 -3.07
N PRO A 177 -14.92 19.49 -3.13
CA PRO A 177 -16.36 19.36 -3.05
C PRO A 177 -16.89 19.82 -1.68
N LYS A 178 -18.05 20.50 -1.70
CA LYS A 178 -18.79 20.80 -0.47
C LYS A 178 -19.27 19.50 0.16
N LEU A 179 -18.99 19.32 1.44
CA LEU A 179 -19.40 18.13 2.17
C LEU A 179 -20.86 18.28 2.62
N PRO A 180 -21.60 17.18 2.81
CA PRO A 180 -22.98 17.24 3.29
C PRO A 180 -23.13 18.09 4.55
N GLN A 181 -22.21 17.93 5.51
CA GLN A 181 -22.16 18.67 6.78
C GLN A 181 -21.95 20.19 6.63
N ASP A 182 -21.25 20.62 5.57
CA ASP A 182 -20.98 22.04 5.32
C ASP A 182 -22.22 22.77 4.78
N SER A 183 -23.17 22.00 4.24
CA SER A 183 -24.37 22.51 3.58
C SER A 183 -25.65 22.34 4.42
N LEU A 184 -25.52 21.89 5.69
CA LEU A 184 -26.66 21.67 6.56
C LEU A 184 -27.29 23.01 6.98
N ARG A 185 -28.58 23.15 6.70
CA ARG A 185 -29.41 24.27 7.17
C ARG A 185 -29.76 24.09 8.64
N LYS A 186 -29.45 25.11 9.46
CA LYS A 186 -29.73 25.12 10.91
C LYS A 186 -31.12 25.70 11.26
N ASP A 187 -31.74 26.35 10.30
CA ASP A 187 -33.03 27.05 10.38
C ASP A 187 -34.24 26.16 10.02
N LEU A 188 -34.01 24.86 9.79
CA LEU A 188 -35.09 23.91 9.51
C LEU A 188 -35.87 23.59 10.79
N VAL A 189 -37.16 23.96 10.81
CA VAL A 189 -38.07 23.71 11.94
C VAL A 189 -38.60 22.26 11.92
N GLU A 190 -38.86 21.72 10.72
CA GLU A 190 -39.31 20.34 10.52
C GLU A 190 -38.34 19.59 9.61
N ILE A 191 -37.89 18.41 10.06
CA ILE A 191 -36.99 17.54 9.31
C ILE A 191 -37.72 16.23 9.08
N ASN A 192 -37.83 15.83 7.81
CA ASN A 192 -38.33 14.51 7.46
C ASN A 192 -37.47 13.43 8.17
N PRO A 193 -38.07 12.46 8.89
CA PRO A 193 -37.32 11.47 9.68
C PRO A 193 -36.30 10.66 8.87
N THR A 194 -36.62 10.33 7.62
CA THR A 194 -35.73 9.61 6.71
C THR A 194 -34.54 10.48 6.32
N ALA A 195 -34.75 11.76 6.04
CA ALA A 195 -33.66 12.71 5.75
C ALA A 195 -32.73 12.91 6.97
N GLY A 196 -33.30 13.01 8.18
CA GLY A 196 -32.53 13.08 9.42
C GLY A 196 -31.70 11.81 9.66
N SER A 197 -32.29 10.65 9.40
CA SER A 197 -31.62 9.35 9.54
C SER A 197 -30.50 9.17 8.51
N PHE A 198 -30.72 9.59 7.26
CA PHE A 198 -29.69 9.62 6.21
C PHE A 198 -28.51 10.51 6.61
N ASN A 199 -28.76 11.72 7.12
CA ASN A 199 -27.70 12.60 7.61
C ASN A 199 -26.92 11.96 8.78
N GLY A 200 -27.62 11.31 9.72
CA GLY A 200 -27.00 10.58 10.81
C GLY A 200 -26.11 9.42 10.33
N MET A 201 -26.56 8.69 9.31
CA MET A 201 -25.79 7.62 8.67
C MET A 201 -24.52 8.16 8.02
N ILE A 202 -24.64 9.17 7.14
CA ILE A 202 -23.50 9.78 6.46
C ILE A 202 -22.49 10.33 7.47
N LYS A 203 -22.94 11.02 8.52
CA LYS A 203 -22.06 11.54 9.58
C LYS A 203 -21.29 10.43 10.31
N LYS A 204 -21.96 9.31 10.63
CA LYS A 204 -21.32 8.16 11.28
C LYS A 204 -20.32 7.47 10.34
N ALA A 205 -20.67 7.27 9.07
CA ALA A 205 -19.79 6.73 8.04
C ALA A 205 -18.54 7.60 7.86
N ARG A 206 -18.71 8.92 7.83
CA ARG A 206 -17.62 9.88 7.75
C ARG A 206 -16.68 9.80 8.94
N ASN A 207 -17.22 9.87 10.15
CA ASN A 207 -16.40 9.80 11.37
C ASN A 207 -15.61 8.49 11.45
N HIS A 208 -16.22 7.39 11.02
CA HIS A 208 -15.54 6.10 10.93
C HIS A 208 -14.41 6.13 9.89
N ALA A 209 -14.66 6.68 8.70
CA ALA A 209 -13.65 6.84 7.66
C ALA A 209 -12.47 7.70 8.14
N ILE A 210 -12.72 8.85 8.79
CA ILE A 210 -11.68 9.74 9.34
C ILE A 210 -10.80 8.97 10.33
N ARG A 211 -11.42 8.27 11.29
CA ARG A 211 -10.69 7.49 12.28
C ARG A 211 -9.82 6.41 11.64
N LEU A 212 -10.35 5.68 10.66
CA LEU A 212 -9.59 4.65 9.97
C LEU A 212 -8.41 5.23 9.20
N MET A 213 -8.59 6.38 8.56
CA MET A 213 -7.50 7.08 7.89
C MET A 213 -6.40 7.47 8.87
N GLU A 214 -6.75 8.07 10.01
CA GLU A 214 -5.80 8.42 11.07
C GLU A 214 -5.06 7.18 11.59
N ASP A 215 -5.77 6.11 11.91
CA ASP A 215 -5.21 4.85 12.41
C ASP A 215 -4.29 4.19 11.37
N SER A 216 -4.69 4.13 10.09
CA SER A 216 -3.91 3.55 9.00
C SER A 216 -2.66 4.38 8.67
N PHE A 217 -2.76 5.72 8.72
CA PHE A 217 -1.60 6.59 8.54
C PHE A 217 -0.62 6.51 9.71
N ALA A 218 -1.12 6.46 10.95
CA ALA A 218 -0.29 6.26 12.13
C ALA A 218 0.44 4.92 12.07
N TYR A 219 -0.27 3.83 11.72
CA TYR A 219 0.33 2.52 11.54
C TYR A 219 1.38 2.49 10.42
N ALA A 220 1.08 3.11 9.27
CA ALA A 220 2.02 3.19 8.16
C ALA A 220 3.29 3.98 8.53
N LYS A 221 3.13 5.07 9.29
CA LYS A 221 4.23 5.87 9.83
C LYS A 221 5.06 5.06 10.82
N GLU A 222 4.44 4.43 11.82
CA GLU A 222 5.14 3.60 12.81
C GLU A 222 5.90 2.46 12.14
N LYS A 223 5.29 1.80 11.15
CA LYS A 223 5.95 0.76 10.36
C LYS A 223 7.15 1.32 9.59
N TRP A 224 7.03 2.51 9.00
CA TRP A 224 8.13 3.17 8.30
C TRP A 224 9.26 3.55 9.26
N ASP A 225 8.92 4.17 10.38
CA ASP A 225 9.85 4.57 11.46
C ASP A 225 10.57 3.33 12.01
N ASN A 226 9.87 2.23 12.27
CA ASN A 226 10.48 0.97 12.75
C ASN A 226 11.37 0.29 11.70
N LEU A 227 11.02 0.37 10.41
CA LEU A 227 11.82 -0.20 9.31
C LEU A 227 13.06 0.66 8.97
N HIS A 228 12.96 1.97 9.16
CA HIS A 228 14.02 2.94 8.85
C HIS A 228 14.71 3.50 10.10
N ALA A 229 14.37 3.00 11.29
CA ALA A 229 15.13 3.21 12.50
C ALA A 229 16.53 2.64 12.23
N THR A 230 17.46 3.51 11.88
CA THR A 230 18.87 3.16 11.78
C THR A 230 19.31 2.78 13.19
N PRO A 231 19.69 1.52 13.44
CA PRO A 231 20.38 1.17 14.67
C PRO A 231 21.57 2.12 14.83
N ASP A 232 21.79 2.62 16.05
CA ASP A 232 22.96 3.44 16.36
C ASP A 232 24.18 2.51 16.34
N PHE A 233 24.74 2.33 15.14
CA PHE A 233 25.88 1.48 14.89
C PHE A 233 27.16 2.19 15.33
N LYS A 234 28.06 1.44 15.96
CA LYS A 234 29.41 1.91 16.30
C LYS A 234 30.44 1.08 15.56
N VAL A 235 31.58 1.70 15.27
CA VAL A 235 32.75 0.97 14.77
C VAL A 235 33.10 -0.14 15.76
N GLY A 236 33.27 -1.36 15.27
CA GLY A 236 33.47 -2.57 16.08
C GLY A 236 32.22 -3.37 16.41
N ASP A 237 31.00 -2.85 16.20
CA ASP A 237 29.78 -3.62 16.42
C ASP A 237 29.69 -4.80 15.43
N LEU A 238 29.17 -5.93 15.92
CA LEU A 238 28.89 -7.08 15.08
C LEU A 238 27.55 -6.93 14.38
N VAL A 239 27.53 -7.17 13.07
CA VAL A 239 26.35 -7.02 12.23
C VAL A 239 26.17 -8.18 11.26
N LEU A 240 24.92 -8.41 10.87
CA LEU A 240 24.53 -9.34 9.82
C LEU A 240 24.27 -8.56 8.52
N VAL A 241 24.74 -9.04 7.36
CA VAL A 241 24.53 -8.40 6.05
C VAL A 241 23.49 -9.15 5.22
N CYS A 242 22.58 -8.42 4.59
CA CYS A 242 21.50 -8.98 3.79
C CYS A 242 22.01 -9.69 2.53
N THR A 243 21.55 -10.93 2.30
CA THR A 243 21.98 -11.79 1.16
C THR A 243 21.20 -11.51 -0.14
N THR A 244 20.31 -10.51 -0.14
CA THR A 244 19.44 -10.21 -1.29
C THR A 244 20.22 -9.83 -2.54
N ASN A 245 21.35 -9.13 -2.38
CA ASN A 245 22.22 -8.68 -3.47
C ASN A 245 23.51 -9.52 -3.61
N LEU A 246 23.64 -10.60 -2.81
CA LEU A 246 24.80 -11.48 -2.84
C LEU A 246 24.51 -12.66 -3.78
N ASN A 247 25.00 -12.55 -5.02
CA ASN A 247 24.75 -13.53 -6.08
C ASN A 247 25.58 -14.83 -5.95
N ASN A 248 26.57 -14.86 -5.06
CA ASN A 248 27.52 -15.97 -4.94
C ASN A 248 27.21 -16.92 -3.76
N ILE A 249 26.08 -16.74 -3.08
CA ILE A 249 25.67 -17.63 -1.99
C ILE A 249 24.87 -18.77 -2.60
N ASN A 250 25.48 -19.96 -2.62
CA ASN A 250 24.88 -21.18 -3.14
C ASN A 250 23.61 -21.57 -2.35
N GLY A 251 22.55 -21.96 -3.06
CA GLY A 251 21.31 -22.50 -2.47
C GLY A 251 20.02 -21.95 -3.07
N CYS A 252 18.91 -22.70 -2.87
CA CYS A 252 17.58 -22.27 -3.30
C CYS A 252 17.14 -20.99 -2.56
N LYS A 253 16.57 -20.01 -3.27
CA LYS A 253 16.09 -18.74 -2.70
C LYS A 253 15.16 -18.88 -1.48
N LYS A 254 14.40 -19.98 -1.38
CA LYS A 254 13.47 -20.27 -0.28
C LYS A 254 14.15 -20.83 0.98
N VAL A 255 15.35 -21.40 0.84
CA VAL A 255 16.06 -22.12 1.93
C VAL A 255 17.28 -21.33 2.40
N LYS A 256 17.82 -20.42 1.58
CA LYS A 256 18.97 -19.60 1.97
C LYS A 256 18.64 -18.64 3.12
N HIS A 257 19.59 -18.43 4.01
CA HIS A 257 19.49 -17.39 5.03
C HIS A 257 19.37 -16.01 4.38
N SER A 258 18.41 -15.21 4.84
CA SER A 258 18.19 -13.84 4.33
C SER A 258 19.30 -12.87 4.74
N PHE A 259 20.06 -13.23 5.78
CA PHE A 259 21.21 -12.49 6.29
C PHE A 259 22.39 -13.45 6.47
N SER A 260 23.61 -12.98 6.24
CA SER A 260 24.84 -13.75 6.30
C SER A 260 25.86 -13.10 7.23
N GLY A 261 26.70 -13.95 7.81
CA GLY A 261 27.88 -13.62 8.61
C GLY A 261 27.59 -12.89 9.91
N THR A 262 28.59 -12.82 10.77
CA THR A 262 28.75 -11.74 11.75
C THR A 262 29.98 -10.98 11.33
N PHE A 263 29.79 -9.79 10.77
CA PHE A 263 30.87 -8.93 10.31
C PHE A 263 31.06 -7.79 11.30
N ALA A 264 32.31 -7.38 11.54
CA ALA A 264 32.60 -6.20 12.34
C ALA A 264 32.45 -4.95 11.48
N ILE A 265 31.87 -3.88 12.03
CA ILE A 265 31.84 -2.59 11.37
C ILE A 265 33.25 -1.98 11.41
N LYS A 266 33.81 -1.71 10.24
CA LYS A 266 35.12 -1.07 10.07
C LYS A 266 35.00 0.45 10.07
N ALA A 267 34.02 1.00 9.36
CA ALA A 267 33.80 2.44 9.27
C ALA A 267 32.33 2.78 9.00
N LEU A 268 31.92 3.98 9.40
CA LEU A 268 30.58 4.53 9.15
C LEU A 268 30.72 5.71 8.19
N HIS A 269 30.15 5.61 7.00
CA HIS A 269 30.17 6.64 5.97
C HIS A 269 28.83 7.39 6.01
N GLY A 270 28.66 8.26 7.00
CA GLY A 270 27.39 8.96 7.26
C GLY A 270 26.31 8.06 7.86
N VAL A 271 25.04 8.46 7.71
CA VAL A 271 23.88 7.78 8.34
C VAL A 271 23.43 6.53 7.57
N ASN A 272 23.76 6.45 6.28
CA ASN A 272 23.16 5.48 5.37
C ASN A 272 24.13 4.42 4.86
N GLU A 273 25.44 4.54 5.09
CA GLU A 273 26.44 3.62 4.54
C GLU A 273 27.37 3.11 5.64
N ILE A 274 27.52 1.79 5.69
CA ILE A 274 28.28 1.07 6.70
C ILE A 274 29.31 0.21 5.97
N GLU A 275 30.57 0.40 6.28
CA GLU A 275 31.65 -0.46 5.80
C GLU A 275 31.90 -1.57 6.82
N VAL A 276 31.80 -2.82 6.36
CA VAL A 276 32.01 -4.00 7.19
C VAL A 276 33.24 -4.78 6.74
N GLU A 277 33.89 -5.43 7.67
CA GLU A 277 34.97 -6.37 7.38
C GLU A 277 34.37 -7.70 6.90
N LEU A 278 34.47 -7.96 5.60
CA LEU A 278 33.96 -9.18 4.98
C LEU A 278 34.92 -10.35 5.19
N SER A 279 34.37 -11.54 5.44
CA SER A 279 35.15 -12.79 5.47
C SER A 279 35.73 -13.12 4.10
N GLU A 280 36.77 -13.97 4.06
CA GLU A 280 37.45 -14.36 2.81
C GLU A 280 36.48 -14.84 1.71
N GLU A 281 35.41 -15.53 2.09
CA GLU A 281 34.34 -16.01 1.20
C GLU A 281 33.60 -14.89 0.44
N LEU A 282 33.58 -13.67 1.00
CA LEU A 282 32.92 -12.49 0.44
C LEU A 282 33.89 -11.38 0.06
N SER A 283 35.21 -11.63 0.11
CA SER A 283 36.29 -10.67 -0.23
C SER A 283 36.13 -10.00 -1.61
N ASN A 284 35.50 -10.69 -2.57
CA ASN A 284 35.21 -10.18 -3.91
C ASN A 284 34.01 -9.20 -3.98
N LYS A 285 33.40 -8.83 -2.85
CA LYS A 285 32.28 -7.89 -2.77
C LYS A 285 32.73 -6.57 -2.18
N HIS A 286 32.10 -5.48 -2.63
CA HIS A 286 32.33 -4.18 -2.04
C HIS A 286 31.92 -4.19 -0.56
N PRO A 287 32.78 -3.74 0.38
CA PRO A 287 32.54 -3.87 1.82
C PRO A 287 31.52 -2.86 2.36
N THR A 288 31.14 -1.86 1.57
CA THR A 288 30.15 -0.84 1.97
C THR A 288 28.73 -1.27 1.61
N PHE A 289 27.85 -1.30 2.60
CA PHE A 289 26.44 -1.62 2.48
C PHE A 289 25.56 -0.47 2.96
N ALA A 290 24.37 -0.34 2.38
CA ALA A 290 23.38 0.58 2.91
C ALA A 290 22.92 0.12 4.32
N SER A 291 22.73 1.05 5.25
CA SER A 291 22.30 0.75 6.63
C SER A 291 21.02 -0.09 6.69
N SER A 292 20.11 0.07 5.74
CA SER A 292 18.89 -0.75 5.58
C SER A 292 19.15 -2.23 5.26
N LEU A 293 20.34 -2.57 4.77
CA LEU A 293 20.76 -3.93 4.42
C LEU A 293 21.60 -4.60 5.52
N VAL A 294 21.80 -3.90 6.64
CA VAL A 294 22.62 -4.33 7.77
C VAL A 294 21.71 -4.46 8.99
N LYS A 295 21.89 -5.51 9.79
CA LYS A 295 21.16 -5.71 11.05
C LYS A 295 22.13 -5.90 12.21
N PRO A 296 21.86 -5.32 13.39
CA PRO A 296 22.69 -5.57 14.57
C PRO A 296 22.63 -7.06 14.92
N TYR A 297 23.79 -7.66 15.15
CA TYR A 297 23.87 -9.04 15.61
C TYR A 297 23.51 -9.10 17.10
N LYS A 298 22.44 -9.84 17.42
CA LYS A 298 22.09 -10.15 18.81
C LYS A 298 22.62 -11.54 19.12
N SER A 299 23.64 -11.62 19.97
CA SER A 299 24.10 -12.91 20.49
C SER A 299 22.94 -13.63 21.17
N GLY A 300 22.79 -14.92 20.91
CA GLY A 300 21.81 -15.75 21.61
C GLY A 300 22.11 -15.80 23.10
N ASP A 301 21.05 -15.77 23.92
CA ASP A 301 21.13 -15.96 25.36
C ASP A 301 21.53 -17.42 25.64
N ALA A 302 22.77 -17.63 26.05
CA ALA A 302 23.37 -18.96 26.21
C ALA A 302 22.66 -19.79 27.29
N GLU A 303 22.00 -19.14 28.26
CA GLU A 303 21.22 -19.80 29.30
C GLU A 303 19.89 -20.35 28.76
N LYS A 304 19.28 -19.67 27.79
CA LYS A 304 18.00 -20.10 27.19
C LYS A 304 18.16 -21.14 26.09
N PHE A 305 19.32 -21.19 25.43
CA PHE A 305 19.59 -22.09 24.31
C PHE A 305 20.99 -22.75 24.40
N PRO A 306 21.21 -23.64 25.38
CA PRO A 306 22.53 -24.19 25.71
C PRO A 306 23.13 -25.10 24.62
N PHE A 307 22.32 -25.61 23.70
CA PHE A 307 22.74 -26.52 22.62
C PHE A 307 23.05 -25.82 21.28
N ARG A 308 23.05 -24.48 21.22
CA ARG A 308 23.48 -23.75 20.03
C ARG A 308 25.00 -23.67 19.98
N ASP A 309 25.58 -24.13 18.87
CA ASP A 309 27.00 -23.96 18.59
C ASP A 309 27.38 -22.47 18.64
N LYS A 310 28.47 -22.15 19.34
CA LYS A 310 28.99 -20.78 19.38
C LYS A 310 29.52 -20.42 18.00
N VAL A 311 29.02 -19.33 17.42
CA VAL A 311 29.54 -18.79 16.15
C VAL A 311 31.02 -18.42 16.35
N PRO A 312 31.94 -18.81 15.45
CA PRO A 312 33.33 -18.41 15.52
C PRO A 312 33.44 -16.88 15.55
N GLN A 313 34.05 -16.33 16.59
CA GLN A 313 34.36 -14.90 16.65
C GLN A 313 35.60 -14.64 15.79
N HIS A 314 35.43 -14.00 14.63
CA HIS A 314 36.56 -13.35 13.96
C HIS A 314 36.87 -12.06 14.71
N ILE A 315 37.96 -12.07 15.46
CA ILE A 315 38.50 -10.87 16.10
C ILE A 315 39.33 -10.14 15.03
N PRO A 316 39.04 -8.86 14.73
CA PRO A 316 39.85 -8.09 13.79
C PRO A 316 41.30 -8.00 14.29
N PRO A 317 42.30 -8.03 13.40
CA PRO A 317 43.69 -7.80 13.78
C PRO A 317 43.83 -6.40 14.39
N ILE A 318 44.48 -6.33 15.53
CA ILE A 318 44.84 -5.07 16.20
C ILE A 318 46.00 -4.48 15.38
N GLU A 319 45.76 -3.37 14.69
CA GLU A 319 46.82 -2.47 14.21
C GLU A 319 47.32 -1.58 15.35
#